data_AF-A0A3B4WR50-F1
#
_entry.id   AF-A0A3B4WR50-F1
#
_cell.length_a   1.000
_cell.length_b   1.000
_cell.length_c   1.000
_cell.angle_alpha   90.00
_cell.angle_beta   90.00
_cell.angle_gamma   90.00
#
_symmetry.space_group_name_H-M   'P 1'
#
loop_
_entity.id
_entity.type
_entity.pdbx_description
1 polymer ?
#
loop_
_entity_poly.entity_id
_entity_poly.type
_entity_poly.pdbx_seq_one_letter_code
_entity_poly.pdbx_strand_id
1 'polypeptide(L)'
;MDRFPSRWGKRSEFEGGRSEINCRTIPVAERFFTSSPSVNLRHAAWYPSETDEPHLVLLTSDNTIRFYGLKSSQTPAKILPVSQSEDDSSVHPPVCSYAASLGEIAVAFDFGPVSSPPRQLAAQCSKDQLVYPLYILYENGETYVSYTSQANGVSLSKPVGPLPMYPAAEDNYGYDACAILCLPCVPSILVIATETGTLYHCVVLESEEEEETGTVEKWIRGTESVPALYVFECVELELTLKVATGEDEEPQEFDFTCPIRLHRDPLCQHRYHCTHEAGVHSVGLIWVNKLQKFLQSNEEDKDSLQELAAEKRCIVEHILCTRPLLTSQSAPVRGFLIVSDLSLGATMICITTTYECILLPLLSSIRPPSPPLRATQKNKQLEELTLCREERKSLREAAERLADKYEDAKYRQETIMNRVKKVLGSLQSQLPKSVSEEKLNTLHTTF
;
A
#
# COMPACT_ATOMS: atom_id res chain seq x y z
N MET A 1 13.07 20.95 -11.94
CA MET A 1 11.61 20.72 -11.87
C MET A 1 10.88 21.86 -12.54
N ASP A 2 9.91 21.58 -13.39
CA ASP A 2 9.11 22.61 -14.05
C ASP A 2 7.79 22.85 -13.32
N ARG A 3 7.49 24.12 -13.05
CA ARG A 3 6.18 24.55 -12.56
C ARG A 3 5.32 24.91 -13.77
N PHE A 4 4.28 24.12 -14.00
CA PHE A 4 3.31 24.42 -15.04
C PHE A 4 2.56 25.72 -14.74
N PRO A 5 2.30 26.55 -15.76
CA PRO A 5 1.54 27.77 -15.60
C PRO A 5 0.07 27.50 -15.29
N SER A 6 -0.57 28.44 -14.61
CA SER A 6 -1.97 28.35 -14.25
C SER A 6 -2.86 28.35 -15.50
N ARG A 7 -3.90 27.51 -15.48
CA ARG A 7 -4.95 27.51 -16.50
C ARG A 7 -6.09 28.43 -16.07
N TRP A 8 -6.52 29.33 -16.95
CA TRP A 8 -7.66 30.22 -16.72
C TRP A 8 -8.24 30.71 -18.06
N GLY A 9 -9.31 31.51 -18.04
CA GLY A 9 -9.94 32.04 -19.26
C GLY A 9 -10.93 31.08 -19.93
N LYS A 10 -11.41 31.44 -21.13
CA LYS A 10 -12.34 30.60 -21.90
C LYS A 10 -11.60 29.35 -22.35
N ARG A 11 -12.12 28.16 -22.03
CA ARG A 11 -11.55 26.82 -22.33
C ARG A 11 -10.40 26.34 -21.44
N SER A 12 -10.13 26.98 -20.30
CA SER A 12 -9.07 26.58 -19.37
C SER A 12 -7.69 26.46 -20.05
N GLU A 13 -7.40 27.41 -20.93
CA GLU A 13 -6.12 27.53 -21.62
C GLU A 13 -5.03 28.00 -20.64
N PHE A 14 -3.78 27.62 -20.91
CA PHE A 14 -2.63 28.08 -20.12
C PHE A 14 -2.51 29.60 -20.22
N GLU A 15 -2.36 30.26 -19.08
CA GLU A 15 -2.29 31.71 -18.95
C GLU A 15 -3.39 32.50 -19.68
N GLY A 16 -4.59 31.91 -19.86
CA GLY A 16 -5.70 32.56 -20.54
C GLY A 16 -5.60 32.58 -22.06
N GLY A 17 -4.77 31.70 -22.66
CA GLY A 17 -4.61 31.59 -24.11
C GLY A 17 -3.53 32.49 -24.69
N ARG A 18 -2.53 32.87 -23.87
CA ARG A 18 -1.37 33.64 -24.36
C ARG A 18 -0.60 32.84 -25.40
N SER A 19 -0.10 33.54 -26.42
CA SER A 19 0.75 32.96 -27.47
C SER A 19 2.10 32.47 -26.94
N GLU A 20 2.58 33.09 -25.86
CA GLU A 20 3.81 32.71 -25.17
C GLU A 20 3.46 32.32 -23.73
N ILE A 21 3.90 31.13 -23.34
CA ILE A 21 3.66 30.54 -22.03
C ILE A 21 5.00 30.42 -21.32
N ASN A 22 5.15 31.07 -20.17
CA ASN A 22 6.38 31.01 -19.39
C ASN A 22 6.33 29.84 -18.40
N CYS A 23 7.17 28.84 -18.64
CA CYS A 23 7.40 27.77 -17.68
C CYS A 23 8.52 28.17 -16.72
N ARG A 24 8.27 28.07 -15.40
CA ARG A 24 9.30 28.34 -14.40
C ARG A 24 9.99 27.04 -14.01
N THR A 25 11.29 26.95 -14.24
CA THR A 25 12.10 25.82 -13.77
C THR A 25 12.77 26.18 -12.44
N ILE A 26 12.74 25.24 -11.50
CA ILE A 26 13.46 25.31 -10.22
C ILE A 26 14.52 24.21 -10.24
N PRO A 27 15.83 24.56 -10.21
CA PRO A 27 16.88 23.59 -10.02
C PRO A 27 16.85 23.06 -8.58
N VAL A 28 16.97 21.74 -8.43
CA VAL A 28 17.02 21.05 -7.15
C VAL A 28 18.37 20.36 -7.06
N ALA A 29 19.07 20.52 -5.92
CA ALA A 29 20.39 19.94 -5.66
C ALA A 29 21.50 20.29 -6.68
N GLU A 30 21.34 21.35 -7.47
CA GLU A 30 22.30 21.76 -8.50
C GLU A 30 23.71 21.98 -7.94
N ARG A 31 23.82 22.68 -6.80
CA ARG A 31 25.11 22.89 -6.13
C ARG A 31 25.76 21.58 -5.69
N PHE A 32 24.97 20.61 -5.25
CA PHE A 32 25.46 19.31 -4.80
C PHE A 32 26.05 18.52 -5.97
N PHE A 33 25.30 18.39 -7.08
CA PHE A 33 25.77 17.68 -8.27
C PHE A 33 26.94 18.38 -8.95
N THR A 34 26.96 19.71 -8.98
CA THR A 34 28.09 20.48 -9.54
C THR A 34 29.36 20.30 -8.71
N SER A 35 29.22 20.22 -7.37
CA SER A 35 30.38 20.07 -6.47
C SER A 35 30.86 18.61 -6.36
N SER A 36 30.03 17.64 -6.75
CA SER A 36 30.30 16.21 -6.62
C SER A 36 30.03 15.50 -7.96
N PRO A 37 30.89 15.71 -8.99
CA PRO A 37 30.62 15.26 -10.35
C PRO A 37 30.63 13.74 -10.53
N SER A 38 31.16 12.99 -9.56
CA SER A 38 31.12 11.52 -9.53
C SER A 38 29.80 10.97 -8.99
N VAL A 39 28.94 11.81 -8.40
CA VAL A 39 27.66 11.40 -7.82
C VAL A 39 26.56 11.54 -8.86
N ASN A 40 25.91 10.43 -9.19
CA ASN A 40 24.81 10.37 -10.13
C ASN A 40 23.47 10.15 -9.40
N LEU A 41 22.39 10.65 -9.98
CA LEU A 41 21.03 10.37 -9.52
C LEU A 41 20.61 8.97 -9.99
N ARG A 42 20.15 8.12 -9.08
CA ARG A 42 19.62 6.78 -9.41
C ARG A 42 18.09 6.76 -9.46
N HIS A 43 17.45 7.27 -8.41
CA HIS A 43 15.99 7.26 -8.29
C HIS A 43 15.51 8.59 -7.72
N ALA A 44 14.37 9.09 -8.20
CA ALA A 44 13.71 10.25 -7.61
C ALA A 44 12.20 10.00 -7.49
N ALA A 45 11.63 10.35 -6.33
CA ALA A 45 10.19 10.24 -6.07
C ALA A 45 9.71 11.38 -5.19
N TRP A 46 8.40 11.66 -5.25
CA TRP A 46 7.76 12.62 -4.36
C TRP A 46 7.52 12.02 -2.98
N TYR A 47 7.79 12.79 -1.93
CA TYR A 47 7.35 12.44 -0.59
C TYR A 47 5.81 12.46 -0.54
N PRO A 48 5.14 11.41 -0.01
CA PRO A 48 3.68 11.27 -0.01
C PRO A 48 3.04 12.15 1.07
N SER A 49 3.14 13.47 0.92
CA SER A 49 2.58 14.42 1.87
C SER A 49 1.58 15.36 1.24
N GLU A 50 0.48 15.60 1.95
CA GLU A 50 -0.53 16.59 1.62
C GLU A 50 -0.19 18.00 2.15
N THR A 51 1.01 18.19 2.73
CA THR A 51 1.45 19.50 3.20
C THR A 51 1.71 20.48 2.05
N ASP A 52 1.59 21.77 2.35
CA ASP A 52 1.92 22.87 1.40
C ASP A 52 3.40 22.92 1.01
N GLU A 53 4.26 22.10 1.61
CA GLU A 53 5.68 22.00 1.32
C GLU A 53 6.03 20.65 0.69
N PRO A 54 5.90 20.51 -0.63
CA PRO A 54 6.28 19.28 -1.31
C PRO A 54 7.79 19.04 -1.21
N HIS A 55 8.14 17.80 -0.91
CA HIS A 55 9.52 17.35 -0.84
C HIS A 55 9.82 16.38 -1.99
N LEU A 56 10.92 16.63 -2.69
CA LEU A 56 11.49 15.72 -3.67
C LEU A 56 12.55 14.87 -2.98
N VAL A 57 12.45 13.56 -3.12
CA VAL A 57 13.35 12.59 -2.49
C VAL A 57 14.24 12.00 -3.56
N LEU A 58 15.56 12.04 -3.34
CA LEU A 58 16.58 11.61 -4.30
C LEU A 58 17.43 10.51 -3.70
N LEU A 59 17.58 9.40 -4.42
CA LEU A 59 18.59 8.37 -4.17
C LEU A 59 19.74 8.57 -5.16
N THR A 60 20.96 8.63 -4.64
CA THR A 60 22.17 8.93 -5.42
C THR A 60 23.22 7.83 -5.29
N SER A 61 24.21 7.85 -6.19
CA SER A 61 25.21 6.79 -6.31
C SER A 61 26.17 6.65 -5.14
N ASP A 62 26.21 7.63 -4.24
CA ASP A 62 26.89 7.59 -2.94
C ASP A 62 26.05 6.90 -1.85
N ASN A 63 25.05 6.11 -2.26
CA ASN A 63 24.20 5.29 -1.39
C ASN A 63 23.53 6.10 -0.27
N THR A 64 22.91 7.21 -0.65
CA THR A 64 22.26 8.14 0.28
C THR A 64 20.94 8.62 -0.29
N ILE A 65 19.91 8.63 0.55
CA ILE A 65 18.60 9.20 0.27
C ILE A 65 18.53 10.63 0.84
N ARG A 66 18.14 11.61 0.02
CA ARG A 66 18.11 13.04 0.37
C ARG A 66 16.74 13.64 0.10
N PHE A 67 16.20 14.34 1.09
CA PHE A 67 14.90 15.02 1.01
C PHE A 67 15.13 16.50 0.74
N TYR A 68 14.63 17.03 -0.37
CA TYR A 68 14.72 18.44 -0.73
C TYR A 68 13.34 19.09 -0.75
N GLY A 69 13.11 20.05 0.14
CA GLY A 69 11.93 20.91 0.08
C GLY A 69 12.05 21.93 -1.04
N LEU A 70 10.97 22.22 -1.78
CA LEU A 70 11.03 23.15 -2.90
C LEU A 70 11.32 24.61 -2.49
N LYS A 71 11.06 25.00 -1.24
CA LYS A 71 11.43 26.33 -0.71
C LYS A 71 12.94 26.47 -0.49
N SER A 72 13.62 25.37 -0.19
CA SER A 72 15.06 25.29 0.06
C SER A 72 15.71 24.23 -0.84
N SER A 73 15.55 24.38 -2.16
CA SER A 73 15.85 23.32 -3.14
C SER A 73 17.34 22.96 -3.28
N GLN A 74 18.25 23.71 -2.68
CA GLN A 74 19.70 23.50 -2.79
C GLN A 74 20.30 22.80 -1.56
N THR A 75 19.57 22.74 -0.45
CA THR A 75 20.02 22.14 0.80
C THR A 75 19.03 21.05 1.21
N PRO A 76 19.47 19.80 1.43
CA PRO A 76 18.57 18.75 1.85
C PRO A 76 18.02 19.05 3.24
N ALA A 77 16.70 18.92 3.40
CA ALA A 77 16.02 18.97 4.70
C ALA A 77 16.41 17.79 5.59
N LYS A 78 16.59 16.61 4.97
CA LYS A 78 17.08 15.39 5.62
C LYS A 78 17.95 14.56 4.70
N ILE A 79 18.87 13.82 5.32
CA ILE A 79 19.81 12.92 4.67
C ILE A 79 19.75 11.60 5.41
N LEU A 80 19.58 10.50 4.68
CA LEU A 80 19.58 9.14 5.18
C LEU A 80 20.67 8.36 4.43
N PRO A 81 21.85 8.16 5.03
CA PRO A 81 22.83 7.21 4.52
C PRO A 81 22.22 5.81 4.55
N VAL A 82 22.35 5.07 3.46
CA VAL A 82 21.88 3.68 3.32
C VAL A 82 23.06 2.73 3.08
N SER A 83 24.28 3.13 3.44
CA SER A 83 25.42 2.21 3.45
C SER A 83 25.29 1.22 4.61
N GLN A 84 25.51 -0.06 4.33
CA GLN A 84 25.67 -1.09 5.36
C GLN A 84 27.04 -0.88 6.03
N SER A 85 27.08 -0.19 7.17
CA SER A 85 28.27 -0.15 8.01
C SER A 85 27.94 -0.86 9.31
N GLU A 86 28.46 -2.09 9.48
CA GLU A 86 28.27 -2.88 10.70
C GLU A 86 29.04 -2.34 11.91
N ASP A 87 29.90 -1.33 11.72
CA ASP A 87 30.77 -0.83 12.77
C ASP A 87 30.92 0.70 12.74
N ASP A 88 30.26 1.38 13.69
CA ASP A 88 30.56 2.77 14.08
C ASP A 88 32.03 2.94 14.57
N SER A 89 32.80 1.85 14.66
CA SER A 89 34.20 1.79 15.08
C SER A 89 35.23 1.86 13.95
N SER A 90 34.81 1.74 12.68
CA SER A 90 35.72 1.80 11.53
C SER A 90 35.87 3.24 10.99
N VAL A 91 37.10 3.75 11.00
CA VAL A 91 37.45 5.14 10.66
C VAL A 91 37.37 5.44 9.15
N HIS A 92 37.08 4.43 8.33
CA HIS A 92 37.01 4.57 6.87
C HIS A 92 35.73 3.97 6.31
N PRO A 93 34.85 4.78 5.68
CA PRO A 93 33.69 4.24 4.98
C PRO A 93 34.16 3.30 3.88
N PRO A 94 33.47 2.15 3.66
CA PRO A 94 33.83 1.22 2.59
C PRO A 94 33.83 1.98 1.26
N VAL A 95 34.88 1.75 0.47
CA VAL A 95 34.99 2.35 -0.86
C VAL A 95 33.81 1.83 -1.69
N CYS A 96 32.98 2.73 -2.22
CA CYS A 96 31.73 2.44 -2.96
C CYS A 96 31.88 1.33 -4.03
N SER A 97 33.08 1.14 -4.59
CA SER A 97 33.40 0.06 -5.55
C SER A 97 33.26 -1.37 -5.00
N TYR A 98 33.55 -1.61 -3.71
CA TYR A 98 33.46 -2.95 -3.13
C TYR A 98 32.01 -3.32 -2.85
N ALA A 99 31.25 -2.41 -2.23
CA ALA A 99 29.82 -2.56 -2.01
C ALA A 99 29.06 -2.80 -3.34
N ALA A 100 29.44 -2.10 -4.42
CA ALA A 100 28.89 -2.35 -5.76
C ALA A 100 29.10 -3.79 -6.23
N SER A 101 30.29 -4.35 -5.98
CA SER A 101 30.62 -5.71 -6.42
C SER A 101 29.85 -6.79 -5.64
N LEU A 102 29.32 -6.42 -4.47
CA LEU A 102 28.49 -7.27 -3.62
C LEU A 102 26.99 -6.95 -3.73
N GLY A 103 26.59 -6.06 -4.66
CA GLY A 103 25.20 -5.62 -4.80
C GLY A 103 24.65 -4.90 -3.56
N GLU A 104 25.50 -4.45 -2.63
CA GLU A 104 25.16 -3.73 -1.39
C GLU A 104 24.87 -2.24 -1.67
N ILE A 105 24.29 -1.99 -2.85
CA ILE A 105 23.98 -0.67 -3.35
C ILE A 105 22.47 -0.55 -3.51
N ALA A 106 21.89 0.48 -2.91
CA ALA A 106 20.48 0.81 -3.13
C ALA A 106 20.25 1.26 -4.58
N VAL A 107 19.28 0.62 -5.23
CA VAL A 107 18.88 0.83 -6.62
C VAL A 107 17.57 1.61 -6.73
N ALA A 108 16.64 1.39 -5.81
CA ALA A 108 15.31 1.99 -5.84
C ALA A 108 14.73 2.11 -4.44
N PHE A 109 13.72 2.97 -4.30
CA PHE A 109 12.93 3.07 -3.08
C PHE A 109 11.48 3.40 -3.42
N ASP A 110 10.56 3.06 -2.53
CA ASP A 110 9.17 3.53 -2.63
C ASP A 110 8.53 3.70 -1.25
N PHE A 111 7.56 4.61 -1.17
CA PHE A 111 6.79 4.85 0.04
C PHE A 111 5.54 3.98 0.09
N GLY A 112 5.33 3.31 1.22
CA GLY A 112 4.08 2.63 1.52
C GLY A 112 3.00 3.57 2.07
N PRO A 113 1.79 3.02 2.27
CA PRO A 113 0.67 3.78 2.83
C PRO A 113 0.97 4.23 4.26
N VAL A 114 0.28 5.30 4.68
CA VAL A 114 0.39 5.81 6.04
C VAL A 114 -0.01 4.74 7.06
N SER A 115 0.79 4.57 8.11
CA SER A 115 0.55 3.58 9.16
C SER A 115 0.79 4.18 10.55
N SER A 116 0.32 3.48 11.58
CA SER A 116 0.79 3.71 12.94
C SER A 116 2.30 3.42 13.04
N PRO A 117 3.02 4.08 13.95
CA PRO A 117 4.43 3.80 14.14
C PRO A 117 4.58 2.37 14.66
N PRO A 118 5.59 1.61 14.18
CA PRO A 118 5.85 0.27 14.70
C PRO A 118 6.16 0.36 16.19
N ARG A 119 5.89 -0.73 16.93
CA ARG A 119 6.02 -0.78 18.40
C ARG A 119 7.37 -0.26 18.91
N GLN A 120 8.45 -0.49 18.15
CA GLN A 120 9.81 -0.04 18.47
C GLN A 120 9.95 1.49 18.44
N LEU A 121 9.33 2.14 17.45
CA LEU A 121 9.32 3.60 17.32
C LEU A 121 8.24 4.24 18.19
N ALA A 122 7.22 3.48 18.61
CA ALA A 122 6.16 3.96 19.50
C ALA A 122 6.67 4.39 20.90
N ALA A 123 7.86 3.95 21.31
CA ALA A 123 8.53 4.43 22.53
C ALA A 123 9.17 5.83 22.37
N GLN A 124 9.48 6.23 21.13
CA GLN A 124 10.19 7.48 20.80
C GLN A 124 9.28 8.54 20.16
N CYS A 125 8.11 8.14 19.65
CA CYS A 125 7.11 9.01 19.03
C CYS A 125 5.81 9.04 19.84
N SER A 126 5.01 10.11 19.68
CA SER A 126 3.67 10.13 20.26
C SER A 126 2.80 9.05 19.61
N LYS A 127 1.90 8.42 20.39
CA LYS A 127 1.04 7.32 19.92
C LYS A 127 0.15 7.68 18.71
N ASP A 128 -0.09 8.97 18.48
CA ASP A 128 -0.93 9.49 17.40
C ASP A 128 -0.14 9.94 16.16
N GLN A 129 1.20 9.82 16.16
CA GLN A 129 2.04 10.27 15.04
C GLN A 129 2.03 9.26 13.90
N LEU A 130 1.38 9.63 12.80
CA LEU A 130 1.36 8.84 11.58
C LEU A 130 2.73 8.85 10.88
N VAL A 131 3.13 7.69 10.34
CA VAL A 131 4.39 7.51 9.62
C VAL A 131 4.17 6.91 8.24
N TYR A 132 5.08 7.17 7.31
CA TYR A 132 5.17 6.51 6.02
C TYR A 132 6.37 5.57 6.01
N PRO A 133 6.18 4.26 5.78
CA PRO A 133 7.29 3.35 5.56
C PRO A 133 7.95 3.68 4.22
N LEU A 134 9.27 3.74 4.22
CA LEU A 134 10.15 3.93 3.08
C LEU A 134 10.91 2.63 2.86
N TYR A 135 10.48 1.87 1.85
CA TYR A 135 11.13 0.63 1.46
C TYR A 135 12.28 0.93 0.51
N ILE A 136 13.43 0.33 0.76
CA ILE A 136 14.69 0.60 0.05
C ILE A 136 15.18 -0.74 -0.49
N LEU A 137 15.27 -0.85 -1.81
CA LEU A 137 15.72 -2.04 -2.52
C LEU A 137 17.19 -1.90 -2.90
N TYR A 138 17.95 -2.96 -2.65
CA TYR A 138 19.34 -3.12 -3.05
C TYR A 138 19.47 -4.03 -4.26
N GLU A 139 20.56 -3.88 -5.00
CA GLU A 139 20.84 -4.64 -6.23
C GLU A 139 20.91 -6.15 -5.97
N ASN A 140 21.38 -6.56 -4.79
CA ASN A 140 21.42 -7.95 -4.32
C ASN A 140 20.03 -8.54 -3.95
N GLY A 141 18.93 -7.79 -4.15
CA GLY A 141 17.56 -8.19 -3.79
C GLY A 141 17.18 -7.90 -2.33
N GLU A 142 18.12 -7.48 -1.48
CA GLU A 142 17.80 -7.13 -0.10
C GLU A 142 16.90 -5.90 -0.04
N THR A 143 15.90 -5.96 0.84
CA THR A 143 15.00 -4.84 1.10
C THR A 143 15.18 -4.38 2.54
N TYR A 144 15.23 -3.06 2.75
CA TYR A 144 15.24 -2.43 4.07
C TYR A 144 14.03 -1.51 4.21
N VAL A 145 13.61 -1.23 5.44
CA VAL A 145 12.54 -0.26 5.73
C VAL A 145 13.05 0.83 6.67
N SER A 146 12.76 2.09 6.33
CA SER A 146 12.89 3.24 7.24
C SER A 146 11.49 3.85 7.43
N TYR A 147 11.25 4.52 8.54
CA TYR A 147 9.98 5.18 8.81
C TYR A 147 10.17 6.68 8.80
N THR A 148 9.31 7.33 8.03
CA THR A 148 9.35 8.78 7.83
C THR A 148 8.10 9.42 8.43
N SER A 149 8.24 10.63 8.97
CA SER A 149 7.07 11.37 9.47
C SER A 149 7.22 12.85 9.16
N GLN A 150 6.10 13.57 9.13
CA GLN A 150 6.11 15.01 8.89
C GLN A 150 5.18 15.75 9.87
N ALA A 151 5.60 15.83 11.13
CA ALA A 151 4.89 16.62 12.16
C ALA A 151 5.45 18.05 12.25
N ASN A 152 6.77 18.20 12.44
CA ASN A 152 7.49 19.48 12.53
C ASN A 152 8.70 19.47 11.59
N GLY A 153 8.44 19.23 10.30
CA GLY A 153 9.46 18.88 9.30
C GLY A 153 9.61 17.37 9.15
N VAL A 154 10.38 16.95 8.14
CA VAL A 154 10.61 15.52 7.85
C VAL A 154 11.49 14.92 8.94
N SER A 155 11.07 13.81 9.56
CA SER A 155 11.91 12.95 10.39
C SER A 155 12.09 11.58 9.73
N LEU A 156 13.21 10.91 10.03
CA LEU A 156 13.54 9.58 9.51
C LEU A 156 14.11 8.70 10.62
N SER A 157 13.70 7.44 10.67
CA SER A 157 14.38 6.39 11.43
C SER A 157 15.60 5.86 10.67
N LYS A 158 16.50 5.18 11.38
CA LYS A 158 17.53 4.36 10.71
C LYS A 158 16.85 3.26 9.88
N PRO A 159 17.46 2.82 8.76
CA PRO A 159 16.96 1.67 8.01
C PRO A 159 17.06 0.40 8.85
N VAL A 160 16.02 -0.42 8.78
CA VAL A 160 15.87 -1.69 9.49
C VAL A 160 15.76 -2.80 8.44
N GLY A 161 16.54 -3.87 8.60
CA GLY A 161 16.61 -4.96 7.62
C GLY A 161 17.95 -5.72 7.68
N PRO A 162 18.22 -6.62 6.71
CA PRO A 162 17.37 -6.89 5.54
C PRO A 162 16.06 -7.59 5.95
N LEU A 163 14.97 -7.30 5.24
CA LEU A 163 13.68 -7.93 5.45
C LEU A 163 13.74 -9.37 4.91
N PRO A 164 13.49 -10.39 5.74
CA PRO A 164 13.54 -11.79 5.28
C PRO A 164 12.41 -12.08 4.29
N MET A 165 12.73 -12.79 3.20
CA MET A 165 11.76 -13.26 2.21
C MET A 165 11.31 -14.69 2.50
N TYR A 166 10.00 -14.94 2.46
CA TYR A 166 9.38 -16.24 2.68
C TYR A 166 8.49 -16.67 1.51
N PRO A 167 8.48 -17.97 1.14
CA PRO A 167 9.37 -19.01 1.64
C PRO A 167 10.82 -18.71 1.24
N ALA A 168 11.79 -19.18 2.04
CA ALA A 168 13.18 -19.05 1.67
C ALA A 168 13.45 -19.85 0.39
N ALA A 169 13.95 -19.18 -0.64
CA ALA A 169 14.28 -19.76 -1.92
C ALA A 169 15.57 -19.12 -2.45
N GLU A 170 16.35 -19.88 -3.22
CA GLU A 170 17.66 -19.42 -3.72
C GLU A 170 17.52 -18.28 -4.74
N ASP A 171 16.40 -18.24 -5.47
CA ASP A 171 16.07 -17.25 -6.49
C ASP A 171 15.50 -15.94 -5.91
N ASN A 172 15.13 -15.90 -4.62
CA ASN A 172 14.66 -14.68 -3.96
C ASN A 172 15.71 -13.56 -3.93
N TYR A 173 17.00 -13.92 -4.00
CA TYR A 173 18.13 -13.02 -3.92
C TYR A 173 19.02 -13.19 -5.16
N GLY A 174 19.50 -12.08 -5.70
CA GLY A 174 20.26 -12.06 -6.95
C GLY A 174 20.81 -10.66 -7.20
N TYR A 175 21.69 -10.48 -8.18
CA TYR A 175 22.38 -9.18 -8.42
C TYR A 175 21.73 -8.34 -9.52
N ASP A 176 20.45 -8.58 -9.80
CA ASP A 176 19.72 -7.98 -10.91
C ASP A 176 18.43 -7.29 -10.47
N ALA A 177 18.23 -7.04 -9.17
CA ALA A 177 17.08 -6.28 -8.69
C ALA A 177 17.20 -4.81 -9.15
N CYS A 178 16.15 -4.27 -9.78
CA CYS A 178 16.23 -2.96 -10.43
C CYS A 178 15.12 -1.97 -10.06
N ALA A 179 13.95 -2.43 -9.62
CA ALA A 179 12.86 -1.55 -9.22
C ALA A 179 11.99 -2.13 -8.10
N ILE A 180 11.45 -1.22 -7.28
CA ILE A 180 10.48 -1.53 -6.23
C ILE A 180 9.25 -0.62 -6.38
N LEU A 181 8.07 -1.17 -6.11
CA LEU A 181 6.81 -0.45 -6.06
C LEU A 181 5.97 -0.94 -4.89
N CYS A 182 5.55 -0.05 -4.00
CA CYS A 182 4.55 -0.35 -2.98
C CYS A 182 3.15 0.01 -3.52
N LEU A 183 2.22 -0.94 -3.48
CA LEU A 183 0.82 -0.67 -3.80
C LEU A 183 0.10 -0.01 -2.60
N PRO A 184 -0.87 0.90 -2.84
CA PRO A 184 -1.56 1.64 -1.79
C PRO A 184 -2.67 0.79 -1.14
N CYS A 185 -2.29 -0.32 -0.52
CA CYS A 185 -3.20 -1.25 0.15
C CYS A 185 -2.67 -1.65 1.54
N VAL A 186 -3.56 -2.17 2.38
CA VAL A 186 -3.24 -2.73 3.69
C VAL A 186 -3.63 -4.21 3.69
N PRO A 187 -2.72 -5.16 4.01
CA PRO A 187 -1.29 -4.95 4.27
C PRO A 187 -0.54 -4.40 3.05
N SER A 188 0.65 -3.84 3.26
CA SER A 188 1.48 -3.32 2.17
C SER A 188 1.86 -4.47 1.22
N ILE A 189 1.73 -4.23 -0.07
CA ILE A 189 2.20 -5.17 -1.11
C ILE A 189 3.34 -4.51 -1.86
N LEU A 190 4.51 -5.15 -1.82
CA LEU A 190 5.69 -4.73 -2.56
C LEU A 190 5.81 -5.54 -3.84
N VAL A 191 6.04 -4.85 -4.93
CA VAL A 191 6.45 -5.42 -6.20
C VAL A 191 7.94 -5.18 -6.34
N ILE A 192 8.74 -6.23 -6.43
CA ILE A 192 10.18 -6.16 -6.70
C ILE A 192 10.41 -6.69 -8.11
N ALA A 193 11.10 -5.94 -8.95
CA ALA A 193 11.38 -6.29 -10.33
C ALA A 193 12.88 -6.48 -10.56
N THR A 194 13.23 -7.51 -11.33
CA THR A 194 14.59 -7.79 -11.76
C THR A 194 14.84 -7.33 -13.21
N GLU A 195 16.09 -7.21 -13.61
CA GLU A 195 16.46 -6.89 -15.01
C GLU A 195 16.13 -8.02 -15.98
N THR A 196 15.96 -9.25 -15.48
CA THR A 196 15.62 -10.45 -16.25
C THR A 196 14.14 -10.53 -16.64
N GLY A 197 13.25 -9.70 -16.08
CA GLY A 197 11.81 -9.81 -16.33
C GLY A 197 11.00 -10.35 -15.18
N THR A 198 11.64 -10.75 -14.08
CA THR A 198 10.97 -11.39 -12.93
C THR A 198 10.36 -10.35 -12.00
N LEU A 199 9.11 -10.57 -11.60
CA LEU A 199 8.34 -9.73 -10.71
C LEU A 199 7.93 -10.55 -9.47
N TYR A 200 8.40 -10.13 -8.30
CA TYR A 200 8.00 -10.70 -7.02
C TYR A 200 6.90 -9.86 -6.39
N HIS A 201 5.76 -10.46 -6.08
CA HIS A 201 4.68 -9.81 -5.33
C HIS A 201 4.72 -10.25 -3.87
N CYS A 202 5.25 -9.38 -3.01
CA CYS A 202 5.48 -9.65 -1.61
C CYS A 202 4.43 -8.98 -0.73
N VAL A 203 3.75 -9.74 0.13
CA VAL A 203 2.91 -9.21 1.20
C VAL A 203 3.80 -8.90 2.41
N VAL A 204 3.80 -7.66 2.87
CA VAL A 204 4.58 -7.26 4.06
C VAL A 204 3.77 -7.54 5.31
N LEU A 205 4.29 -8.41 6.18
CA LEU A 205 3.67 -8.76 7.47
C LEU A 205 4.66 -8.49 8.61
N GLU A 206 4.15 -8.08 9.76
CA GLU A 206 4.95 -7.97 10.97
C GLU A 206 5.36 -9.37 11.45
N SER A 207 6.58 -9.51 11.99
CA SER A 207 7.02 -10.78 12.58
C SER A 207 6.19 -11.09 13.84
N GLU A 208 5.66 -12.32 13.93
CA GLU A 208 5.09 -12.81 15.18
C GLU A 208 6.22 -12.91 16.22
N GLU A 209 6.06 -12.26 17.37
CA GLU A 209 6.95 -12.47 18.51
C GLU A 209 6.74 -13.91 18.98
N GLU A 210 7.74 -14.79 18.82
CA GLU A 210 7.73 -16.08 19.53
C GLU A 210 7.74 -15.77 21.04
N GLU A 211 6.57 -15.87 21.67
CA GLU A 211 6.47 -15.95 23.12
C GLU A 211 7.25 -17.21 23.57
N GLU A 212 8.38 -16.99 24.25
CA GLU A 212 9.15 -17.98 25.01
C GLU A 212 9.85 -19.12 24.24
N THR A 213 10.91 -18.79 23.48
CA THR A 213 11.97 -19.77 23.18
C THR A 213 13.35 -19.20 23.53
N GLY A 214 13.90 -19.65 24.67
CA GLY A 214 15.34 -19.66 24.98
C GLY A 214 16.07 -18.32 25.06
N THR A 215 16.35 -17.87 26.28
CA THR A 215 17.26 -16.77 26.65
C THR A 215 18.71 -16.86 26.14
N VAL A 216 19.05 -17.87 25.33
CA VAL A 216 20.41 -18.18 24.86
C VAL A 216 20.67 -17.72 23.41
N GLU A 217 19.66 -17.64 22.53
CA GLU A 217 19.88 -17.16 21.14
C GLU A 217 19.88 -15.62 21.03
N LYS A 218 19.36 -14.94 22.05
CA LYS A 218 19.22 -13.47 22.11
C LYS A 218 20.56 -12.71 22.18
N TRP A 219 21.68 -13.40 22.41
CA TRP A 219 23.00 -12.79 22.57
C TRP A 219 23.83 -12.78 21.27
N ILE A 220 23.41 -13.53 20.25
CA ILE A 220 24.17 -13.68 18.99
C ILE A 220 23.60 -12.77 17.88
N ARG A 221 22.32 -12.38 17.95
CA ARG A 221 21.69 -11.44 17.03
C ARG A 221 20.90 -10.42 17.81
N GLY A 222 21.36 -9.17 17.85
CA GLY A 222 20.62 -8.03 18.40
C GLY A 222 19.45 -7.62 17.52
N THR A 223 18.62 -8.57 17.07
CA THR A 223 17.60 -8.32 16.05
C THR A 223 16.37 -7.68 16.65
N GLU A 224 16.21 -6.39 16.38
CA GLU A 224 14.90 -5.72 16.36
C GLU A 224 13.91 -6.57 15.52
N SER A 225 12.66 -6.69 15.95
CA SER A 225 11.65 -7.47 15.22
C SER A 225 11.31 -6.77 13.90
N VAL A 226 11.92 -7.20 12.80
CA VAL A 226 11.73 -6.58 11.48
C VAL A 226 10.51 -7.21 10.78
N PRO A 227 9.77 -6.47 9.95
CA PRO A 227 8.74 -7.07 9.11
C PRO A 227 9.36 -8.05 8.11
N ALA A 228 8.56 -8.99 7.63
CA ALA A 228 8.98 -9.98 6.65
C ALA A 228 8.21 -9.83 5.33
N LEU A 229 8.85 -10.25 4.24
CA LEU A 229 8.29 -10.24 2.90
C LEU A 229 7.78 -11.64 2.56
N TYR A 230 6.46 -11.82 2.50
CA TYR A 230 5.87 -13.09 2.08
C TYR A 230 5.61 -13.04 0.57
N VAL A 231 6.46 -13.71 -0.20
CA VAL A 231 6.33 -13.85 -1.66
C VAL A 231 5.06 -14.63 -1.94
N PHE A 232 4.04 -13.93 -2.41
CA PHE A 232 2.74 -14.51 -2.71
C PHE A 232 2.73 -15.17 -4.09
N GLU A 233 3.33 -14.48 -5.07
CA GLU A 233 3.56 -15.01 -6.40
C GLU A 233 4.85 -14.43 -7.01
N CYS A 234 5.39 -15.13 -8.01
CA CYS A 234 6.53 -14.75 -8.81
C CYS A 234 6.16 -14.91 -10.29
N VAL A 235 6.42 -13.88 -11.09
CA VAL A 235 5.91 -13.76 -12.46
C VAL A 235 7.03 -13.31 -13.39
N GLU A 236 7.33 -14.12 -14.40
CA GLU A 236 8.30 -13.77 -15.43
C GLU A 236 7.60 -13.09 -16.61
N LEU A 237 8.05 -11.90 -16.98
CA LEU A 237 7.56 -11.18 -18.14
C LEU A 237 8.15 -11.76 -19.43
N GLU A 238 7.30 -11.99 -20.44
CA GLU A 238 7.76 -12.36 -21.77
C GLU A 238 8.28 -11.12 -22.51
N LEU A 239 9.58 -10.84 -22.37
CA LEU A 239 10.20 -9.64 -22.93
C LEU A 239 10.33 -9.70 -24.46
N THR A 240 10.72 -10.85 -25.02
CA THR A 240 10.87 -11.05 -26.48
C THR A 240 10.41 -12.44 -26.89
N LEU A 241 9.89 -12.59 -28.11
CA LEU A 241 9.43 -13.89 -28.60
C LEU A 241 10.65 -14.78 -28.96
N LYS A 242 10.68 -15.99 -28.41
CA LYS A 242 11.61 -17.04 -28.81
C LYS A 242 11.09 -17.69 -30.10
N VAL A 243 11.79 -17.51 -31.22
CA VAL A 243 11.45 -18.20 -32.48
C VAL A 243 12.14 -19.56 -32.46
N ALA A 244 11.38 -20.64 -32.66
CA ALA A 244 11.94 -21.97 -32.80
C ALA A 244 12.86 -22.02 -34.04
N THR A 245 14.16 -22.11 -33.82
CA THR A 245 15.12 -22.56 -34.84
C THR A 245 14.88 -24.05 -35.08
N GLY A 246 15.15 -24.55 -36.30
CA GLY A 246 14.87 -25.95 -36.68
C GLY A 246 15.51 -26.96 -35.72
N GLU A 247 15.00 -28.19 -35.72
CA GLU A 247 15.24 -29.29 -34.73
C GLU A 247 16.72 -29.63 -34.42
N ASP A 248 17.70 -29.01 -35.08
CA ASP A 248 19.15 -29.29 -34.97
C ASP A 248 20.01 -28.10 -34.45
N GLU A 249 19.44 -26.95 -34.11
CA GLU A 249 20.18 -25.85 -33.45
C GLU A 249 19.75 -25.74 -31.99
N GLU A 250 20.68 -25.98 -31.04
CA GLU A 250 20.47 -25.62 -29.63
C GLU A 250 20.02 -24.15 -29.58
N PRO A 251 18.86 -23.83 -28.98
CA PRO A 251 18.40 -22.45 -28.91
C PRO A 251 19.47 -21.66 -28.17
N GLN A 252 20.08 -20.70 -28.86
CA GLN A 252 21.04 -19.81 -28.24
C GLN A 252 20.27 -18.93 -27.24
N GLU A 253 20.26 -19.34 -25.97
CA GLU A 253 19.65 -18.60 -24.87
C GLU A 253 20.45 -17.32 -24.63
N PHE A 254 20.17 -16.29 -25.43
CA PHE A 254 20.53 -14.94 -25.06
C PHE A 254 19.48 -14.43 -24.08
N ASP A 255 19.81 -14.47 -22.79
CA ASP A 255 19.01 -13.85 -21.75
C ASP A 255 19.03 -12.34 -21.95
N PHE A 256 17.95 -11.82 -22.54
CA PHE A 256 17.77 -10.39 -22.73
C PHE A 256 17.43 -9.76 -21.38
N THR A 257 18.37 -9.01 -20.81
CA THR A 257 18.14 -8.23 -19.59
C THR A 257 17.90 -6.76 -19.93
N CYS A 258 16.98 -6.12 -19.20
CA CYS A 258 16.76 -4.70 -19.30
C CYS A 258 16.15 -4.14 -18.00
N PRO A 259 16.54 -2.93 -17.56
CA PRO A 259 15.94 -2.32 -16.37
C PRO A 259 14.44 -2.09 -16.55
N ILE A 260 13.65 -2.62 -15.61
CA ILE A 260 12.21 -2.43 -15.55
C ILE A 260 11.91 -1.16 -14.75
N ARG A 261 10.98 -0.34 -15.24
CA ARG A 261 10.36 0.72 -14.43
C ARG A 261 8.92 0.35 -14.11
N LEU A 262 8.56 0.50 -12.85
CA LEU A 262 7.23 0.21 -12.33
C LEU A 262 6.42 1.50 -12.18
N HIS A 263 5.16 1.45 -12.59
CA HIS A 263 4.24 2.59 -12.56
C HIS A 263 2.93 2.18 -11.92
N ARG A 264 2.51 2.87 -10.86
CA ARG A 264 1.18 2.67 -10.26
C ARG A 264 0.08 3.04 -11.26
N ASP A 265 -0.99 2.27 -11.33
CA ASP A 265 -2.17 2.68 -12.11
C ASP A 265 -3.04 3.64 -11.26
N PRO A 266 -3.19 4.91 -11.67
CA PRO A 266 -4.03 5.88 -10.93
C PRO A 266 -5.53 5.54 -10.97
N LEU A 267 -5.95 4.60 -11.83
CA LEU A 267 -7.34 4.22 -12.07
C LEU A 267 -7.70 2.88 -11.42
N CYS A 268 -6.73 2.11 -10.92
CA CYS A 268 -6.95 0.80 -10.33
C CYS A 268 -5.84 0.46 -9.32
N GLN A 269 -6.20 0.36 -8.04
CA GLN A 269 -5.24 0.12 -6.95
C GLN A 269 -4.58 -1.27 -6.98
N HIS A 270 -5.19 -2.21 -7.72
CA HIS A 270 -4.73 -3.59 -7.86
C HIS A 270 -4.00 -3.82 -9.19
N ARG A 271 -3.66 -2.76 -9.92
CA ARG A 271 -2.97 -2.84 -11.20
C ARG A 271 -1.79 -1.89 -11.23
N TYR A 272 -0.72 -2.33 -11.86
CA TYR A 272 0.44 -1.51 -12.15
C TYR A 272 0.97 -1.84 -13.54
N HIS A 273 1.88 -1.01 -14.03
CA HIS A 273 2.44 -1.13 -15.37
C HIS A 273 3.96 -1.20 -15.29
N CYS A 274 4.54 -2.03 -16.15
CA CYS A 274 5.98 -2.18 -16.31
C CYS A 274 6.38 -1.59 -17.65
N THR A 275 7.33 -0.65 -17.67
CA THR A 275 7.95 -0.18 -18.92
C THR A 275 9.40 -0.63 -18.95
N HIS A 276 9.83 -1.17 -20.08
CA HIS A 276 11.19 -1.68 -20.26
C HIS A 276 11.60 -1.50 -21.72
N GLU A 277 12.77 -2.00 -22.11
CA GLU A 277 13.27 -1.82 -23.48
C GLU A 277 12.43 -2.53 -24.54
N ALA A 278 11.82 -3.65 -24.20
CA ALA A 278 11.06 -4.44 -25.16
C ALA A 278 9.56 -4.08 -25.23
N GLY A 279 9.07 -3.22 -24.33
CA GLY A 279 7.67 -2.83 -24.36
C GLY A 279 7.07 -2.32 -23.06
N VAL A 280 5.76 -2.52 -22.96
CA VAL A 280 4.92 -2.21 -21.81
C VAL A 280 4.07 -3.41 -21.44
N HIS A 281 4.14 -3.82 -20.18
CA HIS A 281 3.26 -4.82 -19.59
C HIS A 281 2.31 -4.20 -18.56
N SER A 282 1.04 -4.61 -18.59
CA SER A 282 0.05 -4.40 -17.54
C SER A 282 0.09 -5.59 -16.61
N VAL A 283 0.08 -5.39 -15.30
CA VAL A 283 -0.03 -6.49 -14.32
C VAL A 283 -1.16 -6.20 -13.34
N GLY A 284 -2.17 -7.06 -13.33
CA GLY A 284 -3.33 -6.99 -12.46
C GLY A 284 -3.33 -8.06 -11.38
N LEU A 285 -3.26 -7.65 -10.13
CA LEU A 285 -3.27 -8.52 -8.96
C LEU A 285 -4.69 -8.79 -8.47
N ILE A 286 -5.38 -9.71 -9.14
CA ILE A 286 -6.79 -10.02 -8.86
C ILE A 286 -7.03 -10.51 -7.42
N TRP A 287 -6.04 -11.20 -6.84
CA TRP A 287 -6.09 -11.75 -5.49
C TRP A 287 -6.08 -10.66 -4.41
N VAL A 288 -5.59 -9.44 -4.69
CA VAL A 288 -5.53 -8.37 -3.69
C VAL A 288 -6.94 -7.93 -3.26
N ASN A 289 -7.88 -7.88 -4.20
CA ASN A 289 -9.27 -7.57 -3.88
C ASN A 289 -9.89 -8.65 -2.98
N LYS A 290 -9.57 -9.93 -3.22
CA LYS A 290 -10.03 -11.03 -2.35
C LYS A 290 -9.37 -10.97 -0.97
N LEU A 291 -8.05 -10.73 -0.91
CA LEU A 291 -7.32 -10.55 0.34
C LEU A 291 -7.93 -9.41 1.17
N GLN A 292 -8.22 -8.27 0.55
CA GLN A 292 -8.85 -7.13 1.22
C GLN A 292 -10.24 -7.46 1.76
N LYS A 293 -11.06 -8.20 1.00
CA LYS A 293 -12.38 -8.66 1.46
C LYS A 293 -12.26 -9.62 2.63
N PHE A 294 -11.31 -10.56 2.56
CA PHE A 294 -11.04 -11.51 3.63
C PHE A 294 -10.62 -10.79 4.92
N LEU A 295 -9.73 -9.80 4.85
CA LEU A 295 -9.33 -9.01 6.02
C LEU A 295 -10.47 -8.17 6.63
N GLN A 296 -11.54 -7.93 5.86
CA GLN A 296 -12.73 -7.22 6.32
C GLN A 296 -13.83 -8.16 6.83
N SER A 297 -13.77 -9.47 6.52
CA SER A 297 -14.74 -10.44 7.03
C SER A 297 -14.44 -10.81 8.48
N ASN A 298 -15.43 -10.68 9.35
CA ASN A 298 -15.31 -10.98 10.79
C ASN A 298 -15.34 -12.48 11.12
N GLU A 299 -15.58 -13.35 10.14
CA GLU A 299 -15.72 -14.79 10.33
C GLU A 299 -14.38 -15.48 10.04
N GLU A 300 -14.06 -16.53 10.82
CA GLU A 300 -12.98 -17.50 10.53
C GLU A 300 -13.35 -18.35 9.31
N ASP A 301 -13.58 -17.70 8.18
CA ASP A 301 -14.07 -18.32 6.96
C ASP A 301 -12.90 -19.02 6.26
N LYS A 302 -12.52 -20.19 6.78
CA LYS A 302 -11.43 -21.03 6.26
C LYS A 302 -11.58 -21.31 4.78
N ASP A 303 -12.82 -21.37 4.30
CA ASP A 303 -13.16 -21.56 2.89
C ASP A 303 -12.70 -20.37 2.02
N SER A 304 -12.81 -19.13 2.54
CA SER A 304 -12.35 -17.92 1.84
C SER A 304 -10.82 -17.86 1.69
N LEU A 305 -10.06 -18.35 2.68
CA LEU A 305 -8.59 -18.49 2.58
C LEU A 305 -8.18 -19.55 1.57
N GLN A 306 -8.89 -20.68 1.56
CA GLN A 306 -8.65 -21.76 0.60
C GLN A 306 -8.94 -21.29 -0.84
N GLU A 307 -9.97 -20.45 -1.03
CA GLU A 307 -10.28 -19.82 -2.31
C GLU A 307 -9.20 -18.82 -2.74
N LEU A 308 -8.72 -17.97 -1.83
CA LEU A 308 -7.61 -17.05 -2.10
C LEU A 308 -6.34 -17.80 -2.51
N ALA A 309 -6.05 -18.91 -1.83
CA ALA A 309 -4.93 -19.78 -2.16
C ALA A 309 -5.15 -20.58 -3.47
N ALA A 310 -6.38 -20.72 -3.96
CA ALA A 310 -6.67 -21.39 -5.22
C ALA A 310 -6.60 -20.45 -6.43
N GLU A 311 -6.91 -19.15 -6.24
CA GLU A 311 -6.86 -18.13 -7.28
C GLU A 311 -5.44 -17.56 -7.45
N LYS A 312 -4.55 -18.39 -8.01
CA LYS A 312 -3.09 -18.18 -7.93
C LYS A 312 -2.44 -17.31 -9.01
N ARG A 313 -3.13 -16.47 -9.76
CA ARG A 313 -2.44 -15.77 -10.87
C ARG A 313 -2.90 -14.34 -11.02
N CYS A 314 -1.95 -13.41 -10.93
CA CYS A 314 -2.12 -12.14 -11.59
C CYS A 314 -2.40 -12.31 -13.10
N ILE A 315 -2.93 -11.26 -13.69
CA ILE A 315 -3.14 -11.16 -15.12
C ILE A 315 -2.03 -10.27 -15.67
N VAL A 316 -1.22 -10.81 -16.58
CA VAL A 316 -0.19 -10.05 -17.30
C VAL A 316 -0.67 -9.82 -18.73
N GLU A 317 -0.69 -8.57 -19.17
CA GLU A 317 -1.02 -8.18 -20.54
C GLU A 317 0.18 -7.45 -21.16
N HIS A 318 0.74 -7.96 -22.26
CA HIS A 318 1.73 -7.24 -23.04
C HIS A 318 1.01 -6.19 -23.92
N ILE A 319 0.83 -4.97 -23.39
CA ILE A 319 0.03 -3.92 -24.04
C ILE A 319 0.74 -3.37 -25.29
N LEU A 320 2.06 -3.19 -25.22
CA LEU A 320 2.85 -2.62 -26.30
C LEU A 320 4.16 -3.35 -26.45
N CYS A 321 4.39 -3.99 -27.60
CA CYS A 321 5.67 -4.60 -27.94
C CYS A 321 6.49 -3.65 -28.83
N THR A 322 7.67 -3.26 -28.36
CA THR A 322 8.63 -2.41 -29.10
C THR A 322 9.87 -3.18 -29.54
N ARG A 323 9.97 -4.46 -29.17
CA ARG A 323 11.01 -5.39 -29.63
C ARG A 323 10.44 -6.81 -29.80
N PRO A 324 9.85 -7.14 -30.96
CA PRO A 324 9.22 -8.44 -31.15
C PRO A 324 10.18 -9.62 -31.07
N LEU A 325 11.37 -9.50 -31.66
CA LEU A 325 12.41 -10.53 -31.71
C LEU A 325 13.70 -10.03 -31.07
N LEU A 326 14.54 -10.95 -30.58
CA LEU A 326 15.89 -10.63 -30.08
C LEU A 326 16.75 -9.86 -31.11
N THR A 327 16.55 -10.13 -32.41
CA THR A 327 17.27 -9.44 -33.50
C THR A 327 16.63 -8.12 -33.92
N SER A 328 15.42 -7.80 -33.45
CA SER A 328 14.76 -6.53 -33.76
C SER A 328 15.46 -5.37 -33.08
N GLN A 329 15.56 -4.23 -33.78
CA GLN A 329 15.91 -2.97 -33.14
C GLN A 329 14.78 -2.58 -32.19
N SER A 330 15.13 -2.34 -30.93
CA SER A 330 14.18 -1.88 -29.92
C SER A 330 13.91 -0.37 -30.06
N ALA A 331 12.67 0.02 -29.82
CA ALA A 331 12.28 1.41 -29.56
C ALA A 331 11.82 1.57 -28.09
N PRO A 332 12.75 1.71 -27.12
CA PRO A 332 12.40 1.73 -25.70
C PRO A 332 11.42 2.84 -25.32
N VAL A 333 10.59 2.57 -24.32
CA VAL A 333 9.66 3.56 -23.76
C VAL A 333 10.43 4.57 -22.89
N ARG A 334 10.23 5.86 -23.18
CA ARG A 334 10.84 7.00 -22.48
C ARG A 334 9.84 7.80 -21.66
N GLY A 335 8.61 7.92 -22.15
CA GLY A 335 7.50 8.53 -21.43
C GLY A 335 6.36 7.54 -21.31
N PHE A 336 5.72 7.48 -20.14
CA PHE A 336 4.58 6.63 -19.87
C PHE A 336 3.60 7.37 -18.96
N LEU A 337 2.31 7.28 -19.29
CA LEU A 337 1.24 7.85 -18.49
C LEU A 337 -0.08 7.10 -18.72
N ILE A 338 -0.83 6.89 -17.65
CA ILE A 338 -2.23 6.48 -17.73
C ILE A 338 -3.11 7.70 -17.50
N VAL A 339 -4.03 7.96 -18.44
CA VAL A 339 -5.03 9.02 -18.32
C VAL A 339 -6.44 8.43 -18.35
N SER A 340 -7.36 9.09 -17.67
CA SER A 340 -8.79 8.86 -17.83
C SER A 340 -9.46 10.15 -18.21
N ASP A 341 -10.06 10.19 -19.40
CA ASP A 341 -10.85 11.33 -19.85
C ASP A 341 -12.23 10.87 -20.33
N LEU A 342 -13.22 11.76 -20.29
CA LEU A 342 -14.58 11.47 -20.76
C LEU A 342 -14.61 11.09 -22.26
N SER A 343 -13.72 11.67 -23.07
CA SER A 343 -13.66 11.39 -24.51
C SER A 343 -12.75 10.21 -24.85
N LEU A 344 -11.61 10.07 -24.16
CA LEU A 344 -10.63 9.01 -24.43
C LEU A 344 -10.91 7.72 -23.64
N GLY A 345 -11.75 7.76 -22.60
CA GLY A 345 -11.83 6.70 -21.62
C GLY A 345 -10.50 6.52 -20.90
N ALA A 346 -10.23 5.29 -20.45
CA ALA A 346 -8.94 4.92 -19.85
C ALA A 346 -7.93 4.61 -20.95
N THR A 347 -6.90 5.44 -21.05
CA THR A 347 -5.93 5.34 -22.15
C THR A 347 -4.52 5.39 -21.60
N MET A 348 -3.70 4.46 -22.07
CA MET A 348 -2.25 4.50 -21.94
C MET A 348 -1.68 5.44 -23.00
N ILE A 349 -0.79 6.33 -22.59
CA ILE A 349 0.02 7.18 -23.47
C ILE A 349 1.48 6.80 -23.26
N CYS A 350 2.18 6.50 -24.35
CA CYS A 350 3.60 6.20 -24.36
C CYS A 350 4.36 7.07 -25.36
N ILE A 351 5.58 7.43 -25.02
CA ILE A 351 6.54 8.08 -25.93
C ILE A 351 7.77 7.19 -26.04
N THR A 352 8.12 6.78 -27.25
CA THR A 352 9.29 5.95 -27.54
C THR A 352 10.56 6.80 -27.72
N THR A 353 11.73 6.15 -27.80
CA THR A 353 13.00 6.80 -28.20
C THR A 353 12.97 7.42 -29.60
N THR A 354 12.08 6.94 -30.48
CA THR A 354 11.87 7.47 -31.84
C THR A 354 10.94 8.68 -31.86
N TYR A 355 10.54 9.19 -30.70
CA TYR A 355 9.58 10.29 -30.52
C TYR A 355 8.18 9.97 -31.06
N GLU A 356 7.83 8.69 -31.19
CA GLU A 356 6.48 8.28 -31.51
C GLU A 356 5.60 8.36 -30.26
N CYS A 357 4.44 9.00 -30.41
CA CYS A 357 3.43 9.09 -29.36
C CYS A 357 2.34 8.05 -29.63
N ILE A 358 2.26 7.04 -28.75
CA ILE A 358 1.36 5.90 -28.88
C ILE A 358 0.25 6.03 -27.84
N LEU A 359 -1.01 5.98 -28.29
CA LEU A 359 -2.19 6.00 -27.45
C LEU A 359 -2.93 4.67 -27.60
N LEU A 360 -3.06 3.92 -26.52
CA LEU A 360 -3.80 2.65 -26.51
C LEU A 360 -4.86 2.66 -25.40
N PRO A 361 -6.14 2.36 -25.72
CA PRO A 361 -7.15 2.20 -24.69
C PRO A 361 -6.80 1.00 -23.80
N LEU A 362 -6.90 1.17 -22.48
CA LEU A 362 -6.66 0.09 -21.54
C LEU A 362 -7.85 -0.89 -21.57
N LEU A 363 -7.55 -2.18 -21.71
CA LEU A 363 -8.55 -3.24 -21.61
C LEU A 363 -9.15 -3.27 -20.19
N SER A 364 -10.44 -3.56 -20.10
CA SER A 364 -11.20 -3.53 -18.85
C SER A 364 -11.07 -4.81 -18.03
N SER A 365 -10.16 -5.73 -18.39
CA SER A 365 -10.13 -7.09 -17.82
C SER A 365 -9.93 -7.11 -16.29
N ILE A 366 -9.36 -6.06 -15.72
CA ILE A 366 -9.06 -5.93 -14.27
C ILE A 366 -9.87 -4.77 -13.63
N ARG A 367 -10.77 -4.12 -14.36
CA ARG A 367 -11.57 -3.01 -13.81
C ARG A 367 -12.78 -3.54 -13.05
N PRO A 368 -13.06 -3.05 -11.81
CA PRO A 368 -14.42 -3.12 -11.30
C PRO A 368 -15.35 -2.42 -12.31
N PRO A 369 -16.59 -2.93 -12.52
CA PRO A 369 -17.51 -2.33 -13.46
C PRO A 369 -17.62 -0.83 -13.18
N SER A 370 -17.50 -0.01 -14.23
CA SER A 370 -17.63 1.44 -14.15
C SER A 370 -18.85 1.78 -13.28
N PRO A 371 -18.75 2.74 -12.34
CA PRO A 371 -19.91 3.19 -11.60
C PRO A 371 -21.01 3.53 -12.62
N PRO A 372 -22.24 3.05 -12.42
CA PRO A 372 -23.34 3.37 -13.32
C PRO A 372 -23.39 4.90 -13.50
N LEU A 373 -23.60 5.36 -14.74
CA LEU A 373 -23.81 6.77 -15.05
C LEU A 373 -24.75 7.40 -14.01
N ARG A 374 -24.51 8.66 -13.62
CA ARG A 374 -25.25 9.36 -12.53
C ARG A 374 -26.78 9.27 -12.64
N ALA A 375 -27.33 9.04 -13.83
CA ALA A 375 -28.75 8.78 -14.06
C ALA A 375 -29.22 7.44 -13.47
N THR A 376 -28.45 6.36 -13.66
CA THR A 376 -28.74 5.03 -13.13
C THR A 376 -28.53 4.98 -11.61
N GLN A 377 -27.54 5.70 -11.08
CA GLN A 377 -27.36 5.89 -9.63
C GLN A 377 -28.54 6.63 -8.99
N LYS A 378 -29.07 7.69 -9.62
CA LYS A 378 -30.27 8.38 -9.10
C LYS A 378 -31.49 7.47 -9.04
N ASN A 379 -31.69 6.63 -10.07
CA ASN A 379 -32.84 5.72 -10.10
C ASN A 379 -32.71 4.63 -9.02
N LYS A 380 -31.53 4.03 -8.87
CA LYS A 380 -31.29 3.01 -7.85
C LYS A 380 -31.36 3.58 -6.43
N GLN A 381 -30.80 4.78 -6.21
CA GLN A 381 -30.95 5.49 -4.94
C GLN A 381 -32.41 5.82 -4.65
N LEU A 382 -33.21 6.18 -5.65
CA LEU A 382 -34.64 6.44 -5.48
C LEU A 382 -35.40 5.16 -5.08
N GLU A 383 -35.10 4.03 -5.71
CA GLU A 383 -35.66 2.72 -5.36
C GLU A 383 -35.29 2.29 -3.94
N GLU A 384 -34.02 2.42 -3.57
CA GLU A 384 -33.53 2.13 -2.20
C GLU A 384 -34.18 3.07 -1.16
N LEU A 385 -34.36 4.35 -1.49
CA LEU A 385 -35.05 5.31 -0.61
C LEU A 385 -36.54 4.99 -0.45
N THR A 386 -37.19 4.50 -1.51
CA THR A 386 -38.59 4.06 -1.44
C THR A 386 -38.74 2.82 -0.57
N LEU A 387 -37.86 1.82 -0.74
CA LEU A 387 -37.86 0.60 0.07
C LEU A 387 -37.61 0.91 1.55
N CYS A 388 -36.59 1.72 1.84
CA CYS A 388 -36.26 2.15 3.21
C CYS A 388 -37.43 2.92 3.86
N ARG A 389 -38.19 3.70 3.07
CA ARG A 389 -39.38 4.41 3.55
C ARG A 389 -40.53 3.46 3.89
N GLU A 390 -40.71 2.39 3.14
CA GLU A 390 -41.70 1.34 3.41
C GLU A 390 -41.33 0.52 4.65
N GLU A 391 -40.07 0.10 4.77
CA GLU A 391 -39.56 -0.58 5.96
C GLU A 391 -39.72 0.27 7.22
N ARG A 392 -39.39 1.56 7.15
CA ARG A 392 -39.60 2.49 8.27
C ARG A 392 -41.07 2.60 8.66
N LYS A 393 -41.99 2.54 7.70
CA LYS A 393 -43.44 2.55 7.98
C LYS A 393 -43.87 1.26 8.68
N SER A 394 -43.44 0.10 8.15
CA SER A 394 -43.72 -1.21 8.74
C SER A 394 -43.17 -1.33 10.17
N LEU A 395 -41.94 -0.86 10.40
CA LEU A 395 -41.30 -0.88 11.72
C LEU A 395 -42.04 0.02 12.71
N ARG A 396 -42.51 1.18 12.27
CA ARG A 396 -43.33 2.08 13.10
C ARG A 396 -44.66 1.44 13.49
N GLU A 397 -45.36 0.83 12.54
CA GLU A 397 -46.62 0.11 12.82
C GLU A 397 -46.42 -1.10 13.74
N ALA A 398 -45.26 -1.76 13.66
CA ALA A 398 -44.90 -2.84 14.59
C ALA A 398 -44.59 -2.30 16.00
N ALA A 399 -43.88 -1.18 16.10
CA ALA A 399 -43.59 -0.52 17.37
C ALA A 399 -44.86 -0.01 18.07
N GLU A 400 -45.80 0.58 17.33
CA GLU A 400 -47.11 1.00 17.86
C GLU A 400 -47.91 -0.21 18.39
N ARG A 401 -47.98 -1.31 17.63
CA ARG A 401 -48.60 -2.56 18.11
C ARG A 401 -47.93 -3.16 19.34
N LEU A 402 -46.61 -3.01 19.47
CA LEU A 402 -45.88 -3.49 20.63
C LEU A 402 -46.13 -2.60 21.86
N ALA A 403 -46.23 -1.29 21.66
CA ALA A 403 -46.57 -0.34 22.72
C ALA A 403 -47.97 -0.62 23.28
N ASP A 404 -48.96 -0.86 22.43
CA ASP A 404 -50.33 -1.22 22.86
C ASP A 404 -50.32 -2.50 23.72
N LYS A 405 -49.58 -3.53 23.28
CA LYS A 405 -49.43 -4.78 24.05
C LYS A 405 -48.74 -4.56 25.39
N TYR A 406 -47.77 -3.65 25.44
CA TYR A 406 -47.05 -3.33 26.67
C TYR A 406 -47.96 -2.60 27.67
N GLU A 407 -48.77 -1.65 27.21
CA GLU A 407 -49.77 -0.97 28.04
C GLU A 407 -50.80 -1.96 28.60
N ASP A 408 -51.31 -2.87 27.76
CA ASP A 408 -52.20 -3.95 28.18
C ASP A 408 -51.58 -4.85 29.24
N ALA A 409 -50.32 -5.27 29.03
CA ALA A 409 -49.59 -6.11 29.97
C ALA A 409 -49.38 -5.40 31.31
N LYS A 410 -49.00 -4.11 31.27
CA LYS A 410 -48.83 -3.27 32.46
C LYS A 410 -50.13 -3.14 33.26
N TYR A 411 -51.25 -2.90 32.59
CA TYR A 411 -52.57 -2.82 33.23
C TYR A 411 -52.96 -4.15 33.91
N ARG A 412 -52.72 -5.28 33.24
CA ARG A 412 -52.96 -6.62 33.81
C ARG A 412 -52.08 -6.87 35.02
N GLN A 413 -50.80 -6.49 34.95
CA GLN A 413 -49.86 -6.65 36.06
C GLN A 413 -50.27 -5.83 37.28
N GLU A 414 -50.72 -4.58 37.08
CA GLU A 414 -51.23 -3.74 38.15
C GLU A 414 -52.49 -4.35 38.81
N THR A 415 -53.39 -4.90 37.99
CA THR A 415 -54.59 -5.61 38.47
C THR A 415 -54.21 -6.83 39.33
N ILE A 416 -53.26 -7.64 38.88
CA ILE A 416 -52.76 -8.81 39.63
C ILE A 416 -52.11 -8.35 40.93
N MET A 417 -51.27 -7.32 40.89
CA MET A 417 -50.58 -6.79 42.07
C MET A 417 -51.56 -6.27 43.12
N ASN A 418 -52.63 -5.61 42.71
CA ASN A 418 -53.70 -5.17 43.61
C ASN A 418 -54.44 -6.36 44.24
N ARG A 419 -54.66 -7.45 43.49
CA ARG A 419 -55.23 -8.69 44.05
C ARG A 419 -54.28 -9.35 45.05
N VAL A 420 -52.99 -9.44 44.73
CA VAL A 420 -51.96 -9.98 45.64
C VAL A 420 -51.89 -9.16 46.92
N LYS A 421 -51.88 -7.82 46.84
CA LYS A 421 -51.92 -6.94 48.01
C LYS A 421 -53.14 -7.19 48.90
N LYS A 422 -54.33 -7.37 48.31
CA LYS A 422 -55.55 -7.71 49.07
C LYS A 422 -55.46 -9.07 49.76
N VAL A 423 -54.96 -10.10 49.08
CA VAL A 423 -54.79 -11.44 49.66
C VAL A 423 -53.76 -11.42 50.78
N LEU A 424 -52.61 -10.77 50.57
CA LEU A 424 -51.57 -10.61 51.60
C LEU A 424 -52.08 -9.84 52.81
N GLY A 425 -52.83 -8.75 52.61
CA GLY A 425 -53.45 -8.00 53.71
C GLY A 425 -54.47 -8.85 54.50
N SER A 426 -55.26 -9.67 53.81
CA SER A 426 -56.18 -10.61 54.46
C SER A 426 -55.45 -11.69 55.26
N LEU A 427 -54.37 -12.25 54.72
CA LEU A 427 -53.54 -13.24 55.42
C LEU A 427 -52.85 -12.63 56.65
N GLN A 428 -52.33 -11.41 56.53
CA GLN A 428 -51.73 -10.67 57.64
C GLN A 428 -52.76 -10.38 58.76
N SER A 429 -54.02 -10.16 58.41
CA SER A 429 -55.10 -9.97 59.39
C SER A 429 -55.55 -11.27 60.08
N GLN A 430 -55.20 -12.44 59.54
CA GLN A 430 -55.48 -13.76 60.11
C GLN A 430 -54.29 -14.36 60.89
N LEU A 431 -53.12 -13.70 60.85
CA LEU A 431 -51.97 -14.09 61.66
C LEU A 431 -52.18 -13.70 63.14
N PRO A 432 -52.03 -14.64 64.11
CA PRO A 432 -52.12 -14.34 65.53
C PRO A 432 -51.07 -13.30 65.96
N LYS A 433 -51.51 -12.23 66.64
CA LYS A 433 -50.61 -11.22 67.23
C LYS A 433 -49.88 -11.79 68.46
N SER A 434 -48.70 -12.36 68.23
CA SER A 434 -47.61 -12.57 69.21
C SER A 434 -46.40 -13.08 68.40
N VAL A 435 -45.17 -12.58 68.41
CA VAL A 435 -44.32 -11.97 69.45
C VAL A 435 -43.28 -11.08 68.72
N SER A 436 -42.89 -9.99 69.39
CA SER A 436 -41.85 -8.98 69.09
C SER A 436 -40.69 -9.37 68.14
N GLU A 437 -40.47 -8.52 67.12
CA GLU A 437 -39.22 -8.38 66.34
C GLU A 437 -38.07 -7.76 67.18
N GLU A 438 -37.79 -8.35 68.33
CA GLU A 438 -36.49 -8.23 69.00
C GLU A 438 -35.81 -9.60 68.88
N LYS A 439 -35.14 -9.86 67.74
CA LYS A 439 -34.05 -10.85 67.51
C LYS A 439 -33.90 -11.25 66.03
N LEU A 440 -33.68 -10.28 65.13
CA LEU A 440 -33.20 -10.58 63.76
C LEU A 440 -32.08 -9.64 63.28
N ASN A 441 -31.57 -8.75 64.14
CA ASN A 441 -30.40 -7.89 63.86
C ASN A 441 -29.09 -8.38 64.51
N THR A 442 -29.02 -9.67 64.87
CA THR A 442 -27.78 -10.29 65.36
C THR A 442 -27.63 -11.63 64.67
N LEU A 443 -27.03 -11.62 63.48
CA LEU A 443 -26.28 -12.70 62.79
C LEU A 443 -26.27 -12.42 61.28
N HIS A 444 -25.55 -11.38 60.86
CA HIS A 444 -24.80 -11.38 59.58
C HIS A 444 -23.75 -10.26 59.62
N THR A 445 -22.93 -10.31 60.67
CA THR A 445 -21.53 -9.86 60.62
C THR A 445 -20.74 -11.15 60.82
N THR A 446 -20.32 -11.81 59.73
CA THR A 446 -19.10 -12.64 59.56
C THR A 446 -19.20 -13.34 58.20
N PHE A 447 -18.16 -13.16 57.39
CA PHE A 447 -17.88 -13.62 56.00
C PHE A 447 -18.41 -12.76 54.86
#